data_AF-A0A936CUY3-F1
#
_entry.id   AF-A0A936CUY3-F1
#
_cell.length_a   1.000
_cell.length_b   1.000
_cell.length_c   1.000
_cell.angle_alpha   90.00
_cell.angle_beta   90.00
_cell.angle_gamma   90.00
#
_symmetry.space_group_name_H-M   'P 1'
#
loop_
_entity.id
_entity.type
_entity.pdbx_description
1 polymer ?
#
loop_
_entity_poly.entity_id
_entity_poly.type
_entity_poly.pdbx_seq_one_letter_code
_entity_poly.pdbx_strand_id
1 'polypeptide(L)'
;MRNRSRTAAVGARRRRAAPAALALLAGLAALPACDEGDPPVPTAAAPTHAAAWTEPGSGAFHGRYAIREGMQECRDCHGVDLQGQGPAPGCHTCHEPPGGQPGGGAAAAHPADWISPDVHGAAVIVGGGTACAACHGADFRGGTARVSCHRCHDGPGGHARGWAEATAHGVAAGGPAVIGCATCHGADYRGGWTAVSCYACHPGPTGRHIDGYAEPGQHGAEVVAAGGVAACVACHGQDYEGGRSGVSCYQCHDGIGGHPPGWFHYTRHGRIASLGGPQACAPCHGDDYRGGWSAVSCYRCHVGPAAIHPLGWAEPAAHGSEAERDDAASCRECHGEDLRGGGGVASCWQCHDGPNP
;
A
#
# COMPACT_ATOMS: atom_id res chain seq x y z
N MET A 1 31.89 34.40 -9.88
CA MET A 1 31.99 34.25 -11.34
C MET A 1 30.61 33.89 -11.91
N ARG A 2 30.37 34.29 -13.15
CA ARG A 2 29.07 34.55 -13.80
C ARG A 2 28.03 33.41 -13.80
N ASN A 3 26.81 33.82 -13.46
CA ASN A 3 25.53 33.18 -13.70
C ASN A 3 25.18 33.21 -15.21
N ARG A 4 24.66 32.12 -15.79
CA ARG A 4 24.05 32.12 -17.14
C ARG A 4 22.86 31.18 -17.24
N SER A 5 21.68 31.76 -17.13
CA SER A 5 20.38 31.25 -17.56
C SER A 5 20.31 31.18 -19.09
N ARG A 6 19.73 30.12 -19.66
CA ARG A 6 19.31 30.05 -21.08
C ARG A 6 17.81 29.81 -21.15
N THR A 7 17.08 30.85 -21.54
CA THR A 7 15.69 30.80 -21.99
C THR A 7 15.66 30.53 -23.50
N ALA A 8 14.91 29.51 -23.93
CA ALA A 8 14.60 29.27 -25.34
C ALA A 8 13.14 29.67 -25.61
N ALA A 9 12.95 30.58 -26.57
CA ALA A 9 11.66 31.04 -27.07
C ALA A 9 11.16 30.10 -28.18
N VAL A 10 9.89 29.68 -28.11
CA VAL A 10 9.19 28.98 -29.20
C VAL A 10 8.14 29.91 -29.78
N GLY A 11 8.23 30.13 -31.09
CA GLY A 11 7.48 31.12 -31.84
C GLY A 11 6.02 30.76 -32.11
N ALA A 12 5.16 31.77 -32.01
CA ALA A 12 3.77 31.73 -32.42
C ALA A 12 3.66 31.92 -33.95
N ARG A 13 2.99 30.99 -34.65
CA ARG A 13 2.55 31.19 -36.05
C ARG A 13 1.07 31.57 -36.09
N ARG A 14 0.80 32.82 -36.46
CA ARG A 14 -0.53 33.32 -36.85
C ARG A 14 -0.87 32.82 -38.25
N ARG A 15 -2.04 32.18 -38.44
CA ARG A 15 -2.64 32.00 -39.77
C ARG A 15 -3.75 33.02 -39.98
N ARG A 16 -3.71 33.64 -41.15
CA ARG A 16 -4.61 34.71 -41.62
C ARG A 16 -5.92 34.10 -42.12
N ALA A 17 -7.03 34.74 -41.79
CA ALA A 17 -8.31 34.55 -42.46
C ALA A 17 -8.44 35.52 -43.64
N ALA A 18 -9.09 35.09 -44.71
CA ALA A 18 -9.60 35.94 -45.78
C ALA A 18 -10.97 35.40 -46.25
N PRO A 19 -11.82 36.26 -46.83
CA PRO A 19 -13.28 36.11 -46.79
C PRO A 19 -13.86 35.62 -48.12
N ALA A 20 -15.10 35.13 -48.08
CA ALA A 20 -15.96 35.04 -49.27
C ALA A 20 -17.41 35.29 -48.88
N ALA A 21 -17.96 36.38 -49.40
CA ALA A 21 -19.38 36.68 -49.44
C ALA A 21 -20.04 35.93 -50.60
N LEU A 22 -21.27 35.46 -50.42
CA LEU A 22 -22.20 35.26 -51.52
C LEU A 22 -23.64 35.43 -51.02
N ALA A 23 -24.38 36.31 -51.69
CA ALA A 23 -25.80 36.55 -51.54
C ALA A 23 -26.58 35.77 -52.61
N LEU A 24 -27.84 35.40 -52.33
CA LEU A 24 -29.01 35.26 -53.24
C LEU A 24 -30.18 34.67 -52.38
N LEU A 25 -31.28 35.38 -52.09
CA LEU A 25 -32.50 35.66 -52.89
C LEU A 25 -33.56 34.54 -52.94
N ALA A 26 -34.82 34.99 -52.81
CA ALA A 26 -36.12 34.34 -53.06
C ALA A 26 -36.65 33.39 -51.95
N GLY A 27 -37.92 33.42 -51.55
CA GLY A 27 -39.08 34.14 -52.09
C GLY A 27 -40.30 33.93 -51.19
N LEU A 28 -41.11 34.97 -51.05
CA LEU A 28 -42.46 34.93 -50.46
C LEU A 28 -43.39 34.17 -51.42
N ALA A 29 -44.05 33.13 -50.92
CA ALA A 29 -45.24 32.54 -51.55
C ALA A 29 -46.37 32.46 -50.52
N ALA A 30 -47.44 33.22 -50.80
CA ALA A 30 -48.71 33.13 -50.10
C ALA A 30 -49.48 31.89 -50.57
N LEU A 31 -50.07 31.16 -49.63
CA LEU A 31 -51.05 30.10 -49.87
C LEU A 31 -52.27 30.29 -48.96
N PRO A 32 -53.45 29.77 -49.36
CA PRO A 32 -54.75 30.24 -48.92
C PRO A 32 -55.18 29.67 -47.56
N ALA A 33 -56.04 30.43 -46.89
CA ALA A 33 -56.77 30.01 -45.71
C ALA A 33 -57.78 28.90 -46.06
N CYS A 34 -57.70 27.79 -45.32
CA CYS A 34 -58.81 26.86 -45.14
C CYS A 34 -59.20 26.92 -43.66
N ASP A 35 -60.26 27.67 -43.39
CA ASP A 35 -61.10 27.61 -42.20
C ASP A 35 -62.17 26.58 -42.50
N GLU A 36 -62.27 25.47 -41.73
CA GLU A 36 -63.52 24.76 -41.41
C GLU A 36 -63.30 23.81 -40.20
N GLY A 37 -63.76 24.23 -39.01
CA GLY A 37 -64.34 23.37 -37.98
C GLY A 37 -63.42 22.53 -37.09
N ASP A 38 -63.02 23.09 -35.95
CA ASP A 38 -62.48 22.32 -34.81
C ASP A 38 -63.51 21.29 -34.32
N PRO A 39 -63.25 19.97 -34.39
CA PRO A 39 -64.03 19.01 -33.62
C PRO A 39 -63.84 19.30 -32.12
N PRO A 40 -64.85 19.04 -31.27
CA PRO A 40 -64.78 19.34 -29.85
C PRO A 40 -63.50 18.76 -29.24
N VAL A 41 -62.70 19.64 -28.62
CA VAL A 41 -61.48 19.30 -27.89
C VAL A 41 -61.80 18.12 -26.96
N PRO A 42 -61.18 16.94 -27.15
CA PRO A 42 -61.39 15.82 -26.25
C PRO A 42 -60.95 16.26 -24.86
N THR A 43 -61.89 16.27 -23.92
CA THR A 43 -61.60 16.38 -22.48
C THR A 43 -60.55 15.32 -22.14
N ALA A 44 -59.43 15.77 -21.53
CA ALA A 44 -58.27 14.99 -21.09
C ALA A 44 -58.41 13.48 -21.29
N ALA A 45 -57.87 12.99 -22.42
CA ALA A 45 -57.86 11.57 -22.73
C ALA A 45 -57.34 10.78 -21.52
N ALA A 46 -58.09 9.75 -21.11
CA ALA A 46 -57.65 8.81 -20.10
C ALA A 46 -56.21 8.35 -20.43
N PRO A 47 -55.36 8.09 -19.42
CA PRO A 47 -53.99 7.65 -19.67
C PRO A 47 -54.01 6.44 -20.60
N THR A 48 -53.36 6.59 -21.76
CA THR A 48 -53.32 5.58 -22.84
C THR A 48 -52.65 4.27 -22.40
N HIS A 49 -51.98 4.27 -21.24
CA HIS A 49 -51.33 3.12 -20.64
C HIS A 49 -51.81 2.92 -19.20
N ALA A 50 -51.74 1.68 -18.71
CA ALA A 50 -52.01 1.37 -17.32
C ALA A 50 -51.05 2.13 -16.38
N ALA A 51 -51.50 2.46 -15.17
CA ALA A 51 -50.68 3.21 -14.20
C ALA A 51 -49.32 2.54 -13.90
N ALA A 52 -49.27 1.20 -13.93
CA ALA A 52 -48.07 0.42 -13.66
C ALA A 52 -47.17 0.20 -14.91
N TRP A 53 -47.34 0.99 -15.97
CA TRP A 53 -46.61 0.85 -17.24
C TRP A 53 -45.10 1.08 -17.09
N THR A 54 -44.67 1.89 -16.13
CA THR A 54 -43.25 2.21 -15.88
C THR A 54 -42.62 1.39 -14.75
N GLU A 55 -43.37 0.50 -14.11
CA GLU A 55 -42.90 -0.29 -12.95
C GLU A 55 -42.29 -1.63 -13.42
N PRO A 56 -40.97 -1.87 -13.27
CA PRO A 56 -40.30 -3.06 -13.83
C PRO A 56 -40.85 -4.42 -13.33
N GLY A 57 -41.45 -4.43 -12.14
CA GLY A 57 -42.08 -5.62 -11.54
C GLY A 57 -43.51 -5.89 -12.00
N SER A 58 -44.15 -4.95 -12.69
CA SER A 58 -45.54 -5.06 -13.10
C SER A 58 -45.73 -6.00 -14.29
N GLY A 59 -46.85 -6.72 -14.33
CA GLY A 59 -47.29 -7.47 -15.51
C GLY A 59 -47.58 -6.55 -16.71
N ALA A 60 -47.90 -5.28 -16.44
CA ALA A 60 -48.15 -4.24 -17.44
C ALA A 60 -46.90 -3.42 -17.79
N PHE A 61 -45.70 -3.83 -17.38
CA PHE A 61 -44.49 -3.08 -17.67
C PHE A 61 -44.22 -2.96 -19.18
N HIS A 62 -43.98 -1.75 -19.67
CA HIS A 62 -43.77 -1.45 -21.10
C HIS A 62 -42.62 -2.25 -21.71
N GLY A 63 -41.55 -2.52 -20.95
CA GLY A 63 -40.43 -3.31 -21.46
C GLY A 63 -40.83 -4.76 -21.80
N ARG A 64 -41.84 -5.33 -21.13
CA ARG A 64 -42.37 -6.66 -21.48
C ARG A 64 -43.25 -6.61 -22.73
N TYR A 65 -43.97 -5.52 -22.94
CA TYR A 65 -44.78 -5.29 -24.13
C TYR A 65 -43.88 -5.13 -25.36
N ALA A 66 -42.90 -4.22 -25.28
CA ALA A 66 -41.93 -3.94 -26.32
C ALA A 66 -41.16 -5.19 -26.80
N ILE A 67 -40.83 -6.12 -25.90
CA ILE A 67 -40.17 -7.39 -26.25
C ILE A 67 -41.11 -8.36 -26.97
N ARG A 68 -42.39 -8.39 -26.58
CA ARG A 68 -43.37 -9.38 -27.07
C ARG A 68 -44.00 -8.97 -28.39
N GLU A 69 -44.44 -7.73 -28.47
CA GLU A 69 -45.20 -7.18 -29.60
C GLU A 69 -44.33 -6.34 -30.54
N GLY A 70 -43.09 -6.05 -30.15
CA GLY A 70 -42.18 -5.16 -30.88
C GLY A 70 -42.46 -3.68 -30.63
N MET A 71 -41.83 -2.82 -31.43
CA MET A 71 -41.88 -1.35 -31.28
C MET A 71 -42.72 -0.65 -32.35
N GLN A 72 -43.37 -1.40 -33.25
CA GLN A 72 -44.03 -0.80 -34.42
C GLN A 72 -45.23 0.05 -34.01
N GLU A 73 -46.08 -0.46 -33.12
CA GLU A 73 -47.26 0.25 -32.59
C GLU A 73 -46.87 1.46 -31.72
N CYS A 74 -45.68 1.43 -31.10
CA CYS A 74 -45.19 2.56 -30.30
C CYS A 74 -44.90 3.78 -31.19
N ARG A 75 -44.48 3.57 -32.44
CA ARG A 75 -44.09 4.64 -33.36
C ARG A 75 -45.25 5.54 -33.77
N ASP A 76 -46.48 5.03 -33.68
CA ASP A 76 -47.69 5.78 -34.06
C ASP A 76 -47.99 6.94 -33.10
N CYS A 77 -47.54 6.83 -31.84
CA CYS A 77 -47.75 7.84 -30.81
C CYS A 77 -46.45 8.49 -30.30
N HIS A 78 -45.32 7.78 -30.36
CA HIS A 78 -44.04 8.25 -29.83
C HIS A 78 -43.07 8.71 -30.93
N GLY A 79 -43.55 8.84 -32.17
CA GLY A 79 -42.75 9.22 -33.32
C GLY A 79 -42.05 8.03 -33.98
N VAL A 80 -41.80 8.16 -35.29
CA VAL A 80 -41.21 7.09 -36.13
C VAL A 80 -39.85 6.61 -35.64
N ASP A 81 -39.14 7.47 -34.91
CA ASP A 81 -37.82 7.24 -34.31
C ASP A 81 -37.87 7.11 -32.78
N LEU A 82 -39.07 7.09 -32.20
CA LEU A 82 -39.32 6.98 -30.76
C LEU A 82 -38.70 8.11 -29.92
N GLN A 83 -38.45 9.27 -30.53
CA GLN A 83 -37.95 10.46 -29.83
C GLN A 83 -39.05 11.25 -29.09
N GLY A 84 -40.31 10.82 -29.23
CA GLY A 84 -41.49 11.49 -28.70
C GLY A 84 -42.20 12.28 -29.78
N GLN A 85 -43.53 12.35 -29.70
CA GLN A 85 -44.36 13.14 -30.62
C GLN A 85 -45.48 13.82 -29.83
N GLY A 86 -45.51 15.15 -29.87
CA GLY A 86 -46.45 15.94 -29.08
C GLY A 86 -46.25 15.74 -27.56
N PRO A 87 -47.29 15.40 -26.79
CA PRO A 87 -47.17 15.20 -25.34
C PRO A 87 -46.59 13.82 -24.97
N ALA A 88 -46.41 12.90 -25.92
CA ALA A 88 -45.88 11.57 -25.65
C ALA A 88 -44.36 11.65 -25.44
N PRO A 89 -43.82 11.18 -24.29
CA PRO A 89 -42.38 11.20 -24.04
C PRO A 89 -41.64 10.28 -25.02
N GLY A 90 -40.42 10.64 -25.40
CA GLY A 90 -39.58 9.76 -26.20
C GLY A 90 -39.13 8.54 -25.40
N CYS A 91 -39.05 7.37 -26.05
CA CYS A 91 -38.40 6.22 -25.46
C CYS A 91 -36.95 6.55 -25.08
N HIS A 92 -36.31 7.43 -25.84
CA HIS A 92 -34.94 7.91 -25.61
C HIS A 92 -34.78 8.78 -24.37
N THR A 93 -35.87 9.22 -23.76
CA THR A 93 -35.81 9.81 -22.42
C THR A 93 -35.42 8.77 -21.36
N CYS A 94 -35.58 7.47 -21.64
CA CYS A 94 -35.26 6.38 -20.70
C CYS A 94 -34.45 5.21 -21.31
N HIS A 95 -34.40 5.05 -22.63
CA HIS A 95 -33.79 3.93 -23.35
C HIS A 95 -33.12 4.37 -24.66
N GLU A 96 -31.85 4.06 -24.86
CA GLU A 96 -31.13 4.49 -26.06
C GLU A 96 -31.21 3.53 -27.26
N PRO A 97 -31.18 4.07 -28.50
CA PRO A 97 -31.22 3.24 -29.70
C PRO A 97 -29.88 2.49 -29.91
N PRO A 98 -29.91 1.26 -30.43
CA PRO A 98 -28.71 0.57 -30.87
C PRO A 98 -28.16 1.26 -32.12
N GLY A 99 -26.98 1.88 -32.05
CA GLY A 99 -26.27 2.36 -33.23
C GLY A 99 -25.66 3.76 -33.20
N GLY A 100 -25.58 4.42 -32.05
CA GLY A 100 -24.66 5.55 -31.79
C GLY A 100 -24.49 6.57 -32.92
N GLN A 101 -25.38 7.57 -32.99
CA GLN A 101 -25.07 8.83 -33.65
C GLN A 101 -24.89 9.98 -32.64
N PRO A 102 -24.07 10.98 -32.98
CA PRO A 102 -23.55 11.94 -32.03
C PRO A 102 -24.58 13.02 -31.71
N GLY A 103 -25.13 12.98 -30.50
CA GLY A 103 -26.05 14.01 -30.03
C GLY A 103 -26.70 13.79 -28.66
N GLY A 104 -26.04 13.07 -27.73
CA GLY A 104 -26.42 12.97 -26.31
C GLY A 104 -27.63 12.06 -25.99
N GLY A 105 -27.54 11.05 -25.15
CA GLY A 105 -26.42 10.49 -24.40
C GLY A 105 -26.84 9.25 -23.60
N ALA A 106 -25.82 8.43 -23.32
CA ALA A 106 -25.70 7.29 -22.39
C ALA A 106 -25.48 5.84 -22.95
N ALA A 107 -25.04 5.70 -24.19
CA ALA A 107 -24.42 4.47 -24.73
C ALA A 107 -23.06 4.77 -25.37
N ALA A 108 -22.21 5.41 -24.56
CA ALA A 108 -20.89 4.90 -24.27
C ALA A 108 -20.57 5.36 -22.85
N ALA A 109 -21.19 4.73 -21.85
CA ALA A 109 -20.65 4.87 -20.49
C ALA A 109 -19.17 4.44 -20.47
N HIS A 110 -18.81 3.52 -21.37
CA HIS A 110 -17.45 3.08 -21.59
C HIS A 110 -17.09 3.02 -23.09
N PRO A 111 -15.80 3.23 -23.45
CA PRO A 111 -15.31 3.09 -24.82
C PRO A 111 -15.34 1.63 -25.32
N ALA A 112 -15.21 1.43 -26.64
CA ALA A 112 -15.32 0.09 -27.26
C ALA A 112 -14.26 -0.91 -26.76
N ASP A 113 -13.12 -0.41 -26.30
CA ASP A 113 -12.01 -1.18 -25.72
C ASP A 113 -12.11 -1.34 -24.20
N TRP A 114 -13.28 -1.03 -23.60
CA TRP A 114 -13.46 -1.03 -22.15
C TRP A 114 -12.93 -2.28 -21.47
N ILE A 115 -13.21 -3.48 -22.00
CA ILE A 115 -12.82 -4.74 -21.34
C ILE A 115 -11.30 -4.92 -21.25
N SER A 116 -10.51 -4.09 -21.93
CA SER A 116 -9.06 -4.04 -21.75
C SER A 116 -8.70 -3.70 -20.30
N PRO A 117 -7.82 -4.47 -19.65
CA PRO A 117 -7.36 -4.16 -18.28
C PRO A 117 -6.82 -2.74 -18.12
N ASP A 118 -6.16 -2.21 -19.15
CA ASP A 118 -5.58 -0.86 -19.14
C ASP A 118 -6.64 0.25 -19.14
N VAL A 119 -7.87 -0.06 -19.56
CA VAL A 119 -8.97 0.90 -19.68
C VAL A 119 -9.96 0.71 -18.53
N HIS A 120 -10.54 -0.48 -18.37
CA HIS A 120 -11.49 -0.77 -17.30
C HIS A 120 -10.81 -0.76 -15.92
N GLY A 121 -9.64 -1.39 -15.78
CA GLY A 121 -8.90 -1.38 -14.53
C GLY A 121 -8.50 0.04 -14.10
N ALA A 122 -7.96 0.84 -15.03
CA ALA A 122 -7.61 2.23 -14.76
C ALA A 122 -8.82 3.07 -14.34
N ALA A 123 -9.98 2.89 -14.98
CA ALA A 123 -11.18 3.61 -14.62
C ALA A 123 -11.75 3.20 -13.25
N VAL A 124 -11.69 1.92 -12.88
CA VAL A 124 -12.05 1.45 -11.53
C VAL A 124 -11.07 2.00 -10.48
N ILE A 125 -9.79 2.10 -10.80
CA ILE A 125 -8.77 2.68 -9.90
C ILE A 125 -9.02 4.17 -9.68
N VAL A 126 -9.32 4.93 -10.74
CA VAL A 126 -9.50 6.39 -10.66
C VAL A 126 -10.86 6.77 -10.10
N GLY A 127 -11.93 6.08 -10.51
CA GLY A 127 -13.31 6.40 -10.13
C GLY A 127 -13.80 5.65 -8.89
N GLY A 128 -13.09 4.60 -8.45
CA GLY A 128 -13.59 3.64 -7.48
C GLY A 128 -14.78 2.82 -8.00
N GLY A 129 -15.23 1.84 -7.22
CA GLY A 129 -16.44 1.08 -7.55
C GLY A 129 -17.74 1.88 -7.39
N THR A 130 -17.75 2.94 -6.58
CA THR A 130 -18.98 3.66 -6.19
C THR A 130 -19.67 4.33 -7.36
N ALA A 131 -18.91 4.89 -8.31
CA ALA A 131 -19.46 5.49 -9.53
C ALA A 131 -20.12 4.43 -10.43
N CYS A 132 -19.61 3.19 -10.42
CA CYS A 132 -20.13 2.09 -11.21
C CYS A 132 -21.43 1.50 -10.61
N ALA A 133 -21.61 1.61 -9.29
CA ALA A 133 -22.76 1.05 -8.58
C ALA A 133 -24.12 1.63 -9.04
N ALA A 134 -24.13 2.84 -9.58
CA ALA A 134 -25.32 3.49 -10.11
C ALA A 134 -25.96 2.68 -11.27
N CYS A 135 -25.15 2.01 -12.08
CA CYS A 135 -25.60 1.20 -13.21
C CYS A 135 -25.49 -0.30 -12.93
N HIS A 136 -24.40 -0.73 -12.28
CA HIS A 136 -24.11 -2.15 -12.04
C HIS A 136 -24.73 -2.70 -10.75
N GLY A 137 -25.43 -1.86 -9.99
CA GLY A 137 -26.03 -2.18 -8.70
C GLY A 137 -25.02 -2.02 -7.55
N ALA A 138 -25.53 -1.75 -6.36
CA ALA A 138 -24.70 -1.60 -5.15
C ALA A 138 -23.89 -2.88 -4.82
N ASP A 139 -24.34 -4.04 -5.29
CA ASP A 139 -23.69 -5.33 -5.12
C ASP A 139 -22.86 -5.76 -6.35
N PHE A 140 -22.83 -4.93 -7.40
CA PHE A 140 -22.17 -5.19 -8.68
C PHE A 140 -22.64 -6.48 -9.38
N ARG A 141 -23.86 -6.95 -9.07
CA ARG A 141 -24.48 -8.15 -9.67
C ARG A 141 -25.27 -7.86 -10.94
N GLY A 142 -25.15 -6.65 -11.47
CA GLY A 142 -25.66 -6.30 -12.79
C GLY A 142 -26.55 -5.08 -12.79
N GLY A 143 -27.26 -4.79 -11.69
CA GLY A 143 -28.11 -3.61 -11.58
C GLY A 143 -29.01 -3.39 -12.80
N THR A 144 -29.10 -2.13 -13.24
CA THR A 144 -29.81 -1.76 -14.47
C THR A 144 -29.02 -2.11 -15.73
N ALA A 145 -27.68 -2.17 -15.65
CA ALA A 145 -26.80 -2.52 -16.76
C ALA A 145 -26.89 -4.00 -17.18
N ARG A 146 -27.40 -4.88 -16.32
CA ARG A 146 -27.45 -6.35 -16.47
C ARG A 146 -26.08 -7.01 -16.74
N VAL A 147 -24.98 -6.31 -16.43
CA VAL A 147 -23.61 -6.81 -16.55
C VAL A 147 -22.99 -6.89 -15.16
N SER A 148 -22.74 -8.09 -14.68
CA SER A 148 -22.13 -8.29 -13.37
C SER A 148 -20.60 -8.27 -13.42
N CYS A 149 -19.98 -7.53 -12.51
CA CYS A 149 -18.54 -7.62 -12.26
C CYS A 149 -18.13 -9.05 -11.86
N HIS A 150 -19.04 -9.76 -11.17
CA HIS A 150 -18.92 -11.16 -10.75
C HIS A 150 -18.78 -12.18 -11.88
N ARG A 151 -19.00 -11.76 -13.13
CA ARG A 151 -18.73 -12.63 -14.28
C ARG A 151 -17.24 -12.84 -14.51
N CYS A 152 -16.41 -11.87 -14.16
CA CYS A 152 -14.97 -11.88 -14.44
C CYS A 152 -14.11 -11.73 -13.17
N HIS A 153 -14.63 -11.11 -12.11
CA HIS A 153 -13.94 -10.83 -10.86
C HIS A 153 -14.81 -11.22 -9.68
N ASP A 154 -14.28 -11.79 -8.59
CA ASP A 154 -15.07 -12.09 -7.38
C ASP A 154 -15.36 -10.82 -6.54
N GLY A 155 -15.98 -9.83 -7.17
CA GLY A 155 -16.28 -8.51 -6.61
C GLY A 155 -15.53 -7.35 -7.28
N PRO A 156 -15.89 -6.10 -6.94
CA PRO A 156 -15.30 -4.90 -7.55
C PRO A 156 -13.80 -4.76 -7.23
N GLY A 157 -13.29 -5.44 -6.19
CA GLY A 157 -11.88 -5.41 -5.79
C GLY A 157 -10.97 -6.44 -6.47
N GLY A 158 -11.50 -7.37 -7.27
CA GLY A 158 -10.68 -8.23 -8.13
C GLY A 158 -9.96 -9.42 -7.47
N HIS A 159 -10.12 -9.68 -6.17
CA HIS A 159 -9.51 -10.84 -5.52
C HIS A 159 -10.29 -12.14 -5.78
N ALA A 160 -9.61 -13.28 -5.89
CA ALA A 160 -10.25 -14.59 -6.05
C ALA A 160 -10.94 -15.07 -4.76
N ARG A 161 -11.94 -15.96 -4.86
CA ARG A 161 -12.53 -16.65 -3.71
C ARG A 161 -11.45 -17.29 -2.80
N GLY A 162 -11.58 -17.11 -1.49
CA GLY A 162 -10.61 -17.60 -0.51
C GLY A 162 -9.42 -16.67 -0.27
N TRP A 163 -9.33 -15.53 -0.98
CA TRP A 163 -8.20 -14.59 -0.81
C TRP A 163 -8.03 -14.08 0.63
N ALA A 164 -9.13 -13.90 1.37
CA ALA A 164 -9.08 -13.50 2.78
C ALA A 164 -8.36 -14.52 3.69
N GLU A 165 -8.16 -15.76 3.25
CA GLU A 165 -7.37 -16.75 3.99
C GLU A 165 -5.91 -16.30 4.11
N ALA A 166 -5.31 -16.50 5.28
CA ALA A 166 -3.95 -16.04 5.58
C ALA A 166 -2.89 -16.60 4.61
N THR A 167 -3.11 -17.81 4.10
CA THR A 167 -2.25 -18.47 3.11
C THR A 167 -2.35 -17.84 1.71
N ALA A 168 -3.51 -17.29 1.35
CA ALA A 168 -3.75 -16.70 0.05
C ALA A 168 -3.25 -15.24 0.00
N HIS A 169 -3.78 -14.34 0.84
CA HIS A 169 -3.33 -12.95 0.83
C HIS A 169 -1.96 -12.76 1.50
N GLY A 170 -1.56 -13.59 2.47
CA GLY A 170 -0.27 -13.41 3.15
C GLY A 170 0.95 -13.67 2.26
N VAL A 171 0.78 -14.41 1.15
CA VAL A 171 1.80 -14.54 0.11
C VAL A 171 1.82 -13.29 -0.78
N ALA A 172 0.64 -12.77 -1.16
CA ALA A 172 0.51 -11.58 -2.01
C ALA A 172 0.88 -10.28 -1.29
N ALA A 173 0.61 -10.17 0.01
CA ALA A 173 0.91 -9.02 0.87
C ALA A 173 2.31 -9.10 1.50
N GLY A 174 3.07 -10.17 1.24
CA GLY A 174 4.41 -10.36 1.77
C GLY A 174 5.46 -9.50 1.05
N GLY A 175 6.14 -8.62 1.79
CA GLY A 175 7.28 -7.85 1.28
C GLY A 175 6.88 -6.68 0.37
N PRO A 176 7.63 -6.37 -0.70
CA PRO A 176 7.39 -5.19 -1.53
C PRO A 176 6.08 -5.28 -2.35
N ALA A 177 5.48 -6.47 -2.45
CA ALA A 177 4.23 -6.68 -3.18
C ALA A 177 3.03 -5.94 -2.55
N VAL A 178 3.10 -5.59 -1.25
CA VAL A 178 2.06 -4.81 -0.57
C VAL A 178 1.84 -3.43 -1.23
N ILE A 179 2.85 -2.88 -1.92
CA ILE A 179 2.76 -1.57 -2.58
C ILE A 179 1.62 -1.54 -3.62
N GLY A 180 1.37 -2.67 -4.30
CA GLY A 180 0.26 -2.76 -5.25
C GLY A 180 -1.12 -2.69 -4.60
N CYS A 181 -1.24 -3.05 -3.31
CA CYS A 181 -2.49 -3.02 -2.57
C CYS A 181 -2.94 -1.58 -2.27
N ALA A 182 -1.99 -0.64 -2.14
CA ALA A 182 -2.27 0.76 -1.81
C ALA A 182 -3.17 1.46 -2.84
N THR A 183 -3.14 1.00 -4.10
CA THR A 183 -3.99 1.51 -5.18
C THR A 183 -5.49 1.38 -4.85
N CYS A 184 -5.88 0.32 -4.11
CA CYS A 184 -7.27 0.08 -3.74
C CYS A 184 -7.55 0.34 -2.26
N HIS A 185 -6.63 -0.06 -1.39
CA HIS A 185 -6.77 0.00 0.07
C HIS A 185 -6.29 1.32 0.68
N GLY A 186 -5.86 2.27 -0.16
CA GLY A 186 -5.33 3.57 0.25
C GLY A 186 -3.84 3.51 0.51
N ALA A 187 -3.14 4.64 0.32
CA ALA A 187 -1.70 4.75 0.58
C ALA A 187 -1.34 4.49 2.05
N ASP A 188 -2.29 4.70 2.96
CA ASP A 188 -2.17 4.41 4.38
C ASP A 188 -2.67 3.01 4.75
N TYR A 189 -3.25 2.26 3.82
CA TYR A 189 -3.86 0.93 4.00
C TYR A 189 -5.03 0.91 5.02
N ARG A 190 -5.66 2.06 5.25
CA ARG A 190 -6.79 2.21 6.20
C ARG A 190 -8.15 2.00 5.56
N GLY A 191 -8.19 1.47 4.35
CA GLY A 191 -9.42 1.08 3.68
C GLY A 191 -9.57 1.68 2.29
N GLY A 192 -8.94 2.83 2.03
CA GLY A 192 -9.03 3.51 0.74
C GLY A 192 -10.48 3.60 0.28
N TRP A 193 -10.72 3.28 -0.99
CA TRP A 193 -12.10 3.22 -1.50
C TRP A 193 -12.77 1.87 -1.25
N THR A 194 -12.02 0.81 -0.93
CA THR A 194 -12.59 -0.52 -0.59
C THR A 194 -13.23 -0.58 0.79
N ALA A 195 -12.95 0.38 1.67
CA ALA A 195 -13.27 0.40 3.10
C ALA A 195 -12.69 -0.79 3.91
N VAL A 196 -11.85 -1.64 3.32
CA VAL A 196 -11.21 -2.78 4.00
C VAL A 196 -9.82 -2.38 4.48
N SER A 197 -9.67 -2.20 5.79
CA SER A 197 -8.40 -1.80 6.42
C SER A 197 -7.52 -3.01 6.76
N CYS A 198 -6.23 -2.95 6.43
CA CYS A 198 -5.23 -3.92 6.91
C CYS A 198 -5.15 -3.91 8.45
N TYR A 199 -5.34 -2.75 9.07
CA TYR A 199 -5.25 -2.56 10.52
C TYR A 199 -6.42 -3.16 11.31
N ALA A 200 -7.46 -3.62 10.62
CA ALA A 200 -8.53 -4.36 11.27
C ALA A 200 -8.02 -5.69 11.85
N CYS A 201 -6.99 -6.28 11.23
CA CYS A 201 -6.46 -7.59 11.62
C CYS A 201 -4.94 -7.59 11.84
N HIS A 202 -4.21 -6.64 11.26
CA HIS A 202 -2.75 -6.60 11.29
C HIS A 202 -2.22 -5.35 12.01
N PRO A 203 -1.02 -5.41 12.61
CA PRO A 203 -0.37 -4.24 13.19
C PRO A 203 0.10 -3.20 12.15
N GLY A 204 0.16 -3.60 10.88
CA GLY A 204 0.59 -2.79 9.74
C GLY A 204 0.29 -3.49 8.42
N PRO A 205 0.48 -2.82 7.28
CA PRO A 205 0.06 -3.32 5.97
C PRO A 205 0.82 -4.56 5.50
N THR A 206 2.06 -4.74 5.96
CA THR A 206 2.86 -5.94 5.68
C THR A 206 2.45 -7.14 6.54
N GLY A 207 1.60 -6.92 7.55
CA GLY A 207 1.18 -7.95 8.50
C GLY A 207 2.26 -8.47 9.43
N ARG A 208 3.48 -7.88 9.41
CA ARG A 208 4.67 -8.45 10.05
C ARG A 208 5.35 -7.53 11.06
N HIS A 209 5.23 -6.22 10.92
CA HIS A 209 5.70 -5.23 11.90
C HIS A 209 4.67 -4.09 12.01
N ILE A 210 4.71 -3.33 13.11
CA ILE A 210 3.94 -2.08 13.26
C ILE A 210 4.44 -1.00 12.28
N ASP A 211 3.58 -0.05 11.95
CA ASP A 211 4.01 1.16 11.24
C ASP A 211 5.09 1.90 12.03
N GLY A 212 6.11 2.40 11.32
CA GLY A 212 7.22 3.10 11.96
C GLY A 212 8.27 2.15 12.54
N TYR A 213 8.19 0.83 12.32
CA TYR A 213 9.19 -0.12 12.82
C TYR A 213 10.63 0.27 12.48
N ALA A 214 10.91 0.90 11.34
CA ALA A 214 12.28 1.35 11.03
C ALA A 214 12.85 2.38 12.04
N GLU A 215 12.00 3.03 12.84
CA GLU A 215 12.42 3.94 13.89
C GLU A 215 13.13 3.17 15.01
N PRO A 216 14.39 3.53 15.37
CA PRO A 216 15.19 2.77 16.32
C PRO A 216 14.51 2.52 17.67
N GLY A 217 13.74 3.50 18.15
CA GLY A 217 13.01 3.37 19.41
C GLY A 217 11.85 2.36 19.37
N GLN A 218 11.21 2.19 18.22
CA GLN A 218 10.08 1.26 18.06
C GLN A 218 10.56 -0.16 17.77
N HIS A 219 11.44 -0.34 16.78
CA HIS A 219 12.05 -1.64 16.50
C HIS A 219 12.77 -2.18 17.71
N GLY A 220 13.64 -1.38 18.35
CA GLY A 220 14.38 -1.82 19.53
C GLY A 220 13.44 -2.31 20.64
N ALA A 221 12.36 -1.59 20.92
CA ALA A 221 11.37 -1.98 21.92
C ALA A 221 10.63 -3.28 21.55
N GLU A 222 10.32 -3.49 20.26
CA GLU A 222 9.64 -4.71 19.81
C GLU A 222 10.58 -5.94 19.81
N VAL A 223 11.85 -5.77 19.45
CA VAL A 223 12.87 -6.83 19.62
C VAL A 223 13.02 -7.19 21.10
N VAL A 224 13.00 -6.20 22.00
CA VAL A 224 13.00 -6.45 23.45
C VAL A 224 11.74 -7.19 23.89
N ALA A 225 10.55 -6.76 23.44
CA ALA A 225 9.29 -7.41 23.76
C ALA A 225 9.21 -8.85 23.23
N ALA A 226 9.88 -9.14 22.11
CA ALA A 226 9.99 -10.47 21.52
C ALA A 226 11.02 -11.38 22.21
N GLY A 227 11.74 -10.89 23.22
CA GLY A 227 12.80 -11.65 23.92
C GLY A 227 14.10 -11.74 23.13
N GLY A 228 14.39 -10.76 22.29
CA GLY A 228 15.58 -10.69 21.45
C GLY A 228 15.32 -11.08 19.98
N VAL A 229 16.40 -11.31 19.24
CA VAL A 229 16.35 -11.50 17.77
C VAL A 229 15.93 -12.90 17.33
N ALA A 230 15.85 -13.87 18.24
CA ALA A 230 15.56 -15.27 17.90
C ALA A 230 14.20 -15.44 17.21
N ALA A 231 13.20 -14.66 17.60
CA ALA A 231 11.88 -14.64 16.97
C ALA A 231 11.92 -14.15 15.51
N CYS A 232 12.92 -13.33 15.16
CA CYS A 232 13.06 -12.71 13.84
C CYS A 232 13.57 -13.71 12.78
N VAL A 233 14.27 -14.77 13.20
CA VAL A 233 14.90 -15.78 12.31
C VAL A 233 13.92 -16.40 11.33
N ALA A 234 12.66 -16.59 11.74
CA ALA A 234 11.61 -17.15 10.91
C ALA A 234 11.37 -16.36 9.60
N CYS A 235 11.68 -15.05 9.59
CA CYS A 235 11.55 -14.19 8.41
C CYS A 235 12.90 -13.69 7.88
N HIS A 236 13.85 -13.36 8.76
CA HIS A 236 15.12 -12.72 8.39
C HIS A 236 16.25 -13.70 8.08
N GLY A 237 16.04 -15.00 8.26
CA GLY A 237 17.06 -16.03 8.05
C GLY A 237 17.88 -16.31 9.32
N GLN A 238 18.55 -17.45 9.36
CA GLN A 238 19.43 -17.85 10.47
C GLN A 238 20.67 -16.97 10.57
N ASP A 239 21.10 -16.42 9.44
CA ASP A 239 22.22 -15.50 9.29
C ASP A 239 21.81 -14.03 9.46
N TYR A 240 20.51 -13.73 9.48
CA TYR A 240 19.94 -12.38 9.50
C TYR A 240 20.31 -11.53 8.26
N GLU A 241 20.70 -12.17 7.16
CA GLU A 241 21.05 -11.52 5.88
C GLU A 241 19.82 -11.23 5.01
N GLY A 242 18.61 -11.47 5.54
CA GLY A 242 17.35 -11.03 4.95
C GLY A 242 16.37 -12.16 4.71
N GLY A 243 16.81 -13.41 4.61
CA GLY A 243 15.94 -14.58 4.52
C GLY A 243 14.76 -14.39 3.55
N ARG A 244 13.54 -14.67 4.03
CA ARG A 244 12.30 -14.43 3.28
C ARG A 244 11.89 -12.96 3.26
N SER A 245 12.30 -12.17 4.25
CA SER A 245 11.93 -10.75 4.34
C SER A 245 12.62 -9.88 3.27
N GLY A 246 13.80 -10.29 2.80
CA GLY A 246 14.67 -9.48 1.95
C GLY A 246 15.37 -8.31 2.66
N VAL A 247 15.15 -8.14 3.98
CA VAL A 247 15.71 -7.05 4.79
C VAL A 247 16.78 -7.61 5.71
N SER A 248 18.04 -7.31 5.39
CA SER A 248 19.20 -7.73 6.19
C SER A 248 19.36 -6.84 7.42
N CYS A 249 19.56 -7.43 8.60
CA CYS A 249 19.92 -6.69 9.80
C CYS A 249 21.21 -5.89 9.60
N TYR A 250 22.10 -6.36 8.70
CA TYR A 250 23.37 -5.73 8.38
C TYR A 250 23.27 -4.49 7.49
N GLN A 251 22.08 -4.16 6.99
CA GLN A 251 21.87 -2.87 6.30
C GLN A 251 22.01 -1.68 7.26
N CYS A 252 21.67 -1.89 8.54
CA CYS A 252 21.65 -0.83 9.54
C CYS A 252 22.52 -1.13 10.76
N HIS A 253 22.75 -2.41 11.08
CA HIS A 253 23.57 -2.82 12.21
C HIS A 253 24.86 -3.48 11.74
N ASP A 254 26.00 -3.04 12.25
CA ASP A 254 27.25 -3.75 12.06
C ASP A 254 27.26 -4.95 13.02
N GLY A 255 26.46 -5.99 12.79
CA GLY A 255 26.30 -7.16 13.67
C GLY A 255 24.95 -7.28 14.39
N ILE A 256 24.56 -8.52 14.72
CA ILE A 256 23.33 -8.84 15.47
C ILE A 256 23.50 -8.31 16.91
N GLY A 257 22.84 -7.20 17.23
CA GLY A 257 23.00 -6.50 18.51
C GLY A 257 23.82 -5.21 18.45
N GLY A 258 24.27 -4.78 17.26
CA GLY A 258 24.94 -3.49 17.05
C GLY A 258 26.46 -3.50 17.25
N HIS A 259 27.10 -4.67 17.25
CA HIS A 259 28.53 -4.84 17.47
C HIS A 259 29.24 -5.52 16.28
N PRO A 260 30.28 -4.90 15.67
CA PRO A 260 30.93 -5.44 14.47
C PRO A 260 31.43 -6.87 14.64
N PRO A 261 31.57 -7.65 13.55
CA PRO A 261 32.30 -8.91 13.61
C PRO A 261 33.66 -8.76 14.31
N GLY A 262 33.92 -9.66 15.28
CA GLY A 262 35.12 -9.62 16.12
C GLY A 262 35.10 -8.55 17.23
N TRP A 263 33.95 -7.94 17.54
CA TRP A 263 33.84 -6.94 18.60
C TRP A 263 34.29 -7.44 19.96
N PHE A 264 34.04 -8.72 20.29
CA PHE A 264 34.50 -9.35 21.54
C PHE A 264 36.03 -9.24 21.74
N HIS A 265 36.79 -9.05 20.66
CA HIS A 265 38.23 -8.83 20.75
C HIS A 265 38.53 -7.53 21.50
N TYR A 266 39.34 -7.63 22.57
CA TYR A 266 39.62 -6.54 23.51
C TYR A 266 40.10 -5.24 22.83
N THR A 267 40.80 -5.29 21.69
CA THR A 267 41.22 -4.08 20.96
C THR A 267 40.05 -3.27 20.39
N ARG A 268 38.92 -3.91 20.12
CA ARG A 268 37.71 -3.27 19.58
C ARG A 268 36.74 -2.91 20.70
N HIS A 269 36.33 -3.90 21.50
CA HIS A 269 35.44 -3.69 22.65
C HIS A 269 36.06 -2.73 23.67
N GLY A 270 37.28 -3.00 24.14
CA GLY A 270 37.93 -2.19 25.17
C GLY A 270 38.15 -0.75 24.73
N ARG A 271 38.49 -0.52 23.46
CA ARG A 271 38.67 0.84 22.91
C ARG A 271 37.36 1.63 22.93
N ILE A 272 36.24 1.02 22.51
CA ILE A 272 34.93 1.69 22.50
C ILE A 272 34.46 1.94 23.93
N ALA A 273 34.58 0.96 24.83
CA ALA A 273 34.25 1.13 26.25
C ALA A 273 35.10 2.22 26.93
N SER A 274 36.38 2.34 26.56
CA SER A 274 37.27 3.37 27.10
C SER A 274 36.96 4.78 26.59
N LEU A 275 36.45 4.90 25.36
CA LEU A 275 36.12 6.20 24.75
C LEU A 275 34.72 6.69 25.12
N GLY A 276 33.74 5.78 25.21
CA GLY A 276 32.34 6.09 25.49
C GLY A 276 31.91 5.91 26.95
N GLY A 277 32.75 5.27 27.76
CA GLY A 277 32.37 4.79 29.09
C GLY A 277 31.36 3.63 29.02
N PRO A 278 31.16 2.90 30.13
CA PRO A 278 30.16 1.83 30.18
C PRO A 278 28.73 2.35 30.07
N GLN A 279 28.45 3.63 30.32
CA GLN A 279 27.11 4.20 30.26
C GLN A 279 26.48 4.06 28.87
N ALA A 280 27.29 4.12 27.81
CA ALA A 280 26.84 3.88 26.44
C ALA A 280 26.31 2.46 26.20
N CYS A 281 26.66 1.50 27.06
CA CYS A 281 26.29 0.09 26.96
C CYS A 281 25.02 -0.28 27.76
N ALA A 282 24.65 0.55 28.76
CA ALA A 282 23.51 0.29 29.64
C ALA A 282 22.17 0.07 28.90
N PRO A 283 21.86 0.78 27.79
CA PRO A 283 20.62 0.54 27.03
C PRO A 283 20.46 -0.90 26.52
N CYS A 284 21.56 -1.64 26.35
CA CYS A 284 21.54 -3.02 25.85
C CYS A 284 21.85 -4.06 26.93
N HIS A 285 22.81 -3.75 27.80
CA HIS A 285 23.34 -4.68 28.81
C HIS A 285 22.71 -4.49 30.19
N GLY A 286 21.75 -3.58 30.32
CA GLY A 286 21.08 -3.22 31.57
C GLY A 286 21.87 -2.17 32.35
N ASP A 287 21.16 -1.38 33.17
CA ASP A 287 21.78 -0.39 34.06
C ASP A 287 22.73 -1.04 35.08
N ASP A 288 22.50 -2.31 35.39
CA ASP A 288 23.36 -3.10 36.26
C ASP A 288 24.49 -3.81 35.52
N TYR A 289 24.50 -3.81 34.18
CA TYR A 289 25.44 -4.50 33.28
C TYR A 289 25.45 -6.03 33.39
N ARG A 290 24.39 -6.62 33.95
CA ARG A 290 24.28 -8.09 34.15
C ARG A 290 23.65 -8.83 32.98
N GLY A 291 23.56 -8.16 31.84
CA GLY A 291 23.15 -8.76 30.58
C GLY A 291 21.91 -8.14 29.98
N GLY A 292 21.12 -7.37 30.75
CA GLY A 292 19.96 -6.65 30.24
C GLY A 292 19.14 -7.53 29.30
N TRP A 293 18.87 -7.02 28.10
CA TRP A 293 18.24 -7.82 27.04
C TRP A 293 19.24 -8.52 26.12
N SER A 294 20.51 -8.08 26.07
CA SER A 294 21.54 -8.79 25.27
C SER A 294 21.87 -10.19 25.82
N ALA A 295 21.48 -10.47 27.07
CA ALA A 295 21.88 -11.63 27.87
C ALA A 295 23.40 -11.78 28.06
N VAL A 296 24.20 -10.78 27.64
CA VAL A 296 25.66 -10.78 27.77
C VAL A 296 26.05 -9.92 28.97
N SER A 297 26.31 -10.56 30.10
CA SER A 297 26.78 -9.90 31.32
C SER A 297 28.21 -9.40 31.18
N CYS A 298 28.46 -8.12 31.48
CA CYS A 298 29.82 -7.58 31.60
C CYS A 298 30.59 -8.31 32.71
N TYR A 299 29.88 -8.81 33.74
CA TYR A 299 30.50 -9.52 34.87
C TYR A 299 30.97 -10.92 34.54
N ARG A 300 30.71 -11.40 33.31
CA ARG A 300 31.35 -12.63 32.85
C ARG A 300 32.87 -12.47 32.72
N CYS A 301 33.34 -11.27 32.39
CA CYS A 301 34.76 -10.99 32.14
C CYS A 301 35.31 -9.82 32.95
N HIS A 302 34.44 -9.04 33.61
CA HIS A 302 34.83 -7.86 34.38
C HIS A 302 34.37 -7.96 35.84
N VAL A 303 35.16 -7.45 36.78
CA VAL A 303 34.72 -7.31 38.19
C VAL A 303 33.82 -6.09 38.42
N GLY A 304 33.60 -5.28 37.37
CA GLY A 304 32.67 -4.17 37.31
C GLY A 304 32.62 -3.58 35.90
N PRO A 305 31.67 -2.68 35.59
CA PRO A 305 31.41 -2.24 34.21
C PRO A 305 32.57 -1.54 33.49
N ALA A 306 33.59 -1.07 34.23
CA ALA A 306 34.75 -0.38 33.66
C ALA A 306 36.10 -1.10 33.90
N ALA A 307 36.12 -2.18 34.67
CA ALA A 307 37.38 -2.72 35.18
C ALA A 307 37.41 -4.25 35.14
N ILE A 308 38.44 -4.80 34.49
CA ILE A 308 38.75 -6.23 34.50
C ILE A 308 39.35 -6.64 35.86
N HIS A 309 40.02 -5.70 36.54
CA HIS A 309 40.59 -5.89 37.87
C HIS A 309 40.18 -4.76 38.83
N PRO A 310 40.17 -4.98 40.16
CA PRO A 310 39.95 -3.92 41.14
C PRO A 310 40.96 -2.76 41.00
N LEU A 311 40.57 -1.56 41.44
CA LEU A 311 41.51 -0.44 41.56
C LEU A 311 42.67 -0.82 42.50
N GLY A 312 43.91 -0.56 42.05
CA GLY A 312 45.12 -0.93 42.78
C GLY A 312 45.57 -2.38 42.58
N TRP A 313 44.93 -3.16 41.71
CA TRP A 313 45.31 -4.55 41.47
C TRP A 313 46.74 -4.71 40.96
N ALA A 314 47.27 -3.74 40.20
CA ALA A 314 48.67 -3.77 39.76
C ALA A 314 49.69 -3.73 40.93
N GLU A 315 49.28 -3.38 42.14
CA GLU A 315 50.13 -3.44 43.32
C GLU A 315 50.51 -4.90 43.65
N PRO A 316 51.77 -5.21 43.98
CA PRO A 316 52.22 -6.57 44.25
C PRO A 316 51.40 -7.30 45.31
N ALA A 317 50.95 -6.59 46.35
CA ALA A 317 50.14 -7.18 47.42
C ALA A 317 48.72 -7.57 46.96
N ALA A 318 48.19 -6.90 45.94
CA ALA A 318 46.82 -7.08 45.46
C ALA A 318 46.72 -8.12 44.33
N HIS A 319 47.62 -8.12 43.34
CA HIS A 319 47.63 -9.19 42.33
C HIS A 319 48.38 -10.44 42.79
N GLY A 320 49.45 -10.31 43.60
CA GLY A 320 50.28 -11.44 43.99
C GLY A 320 49.52 -12.48 44.80
N SER A 321 48.76 -12.03 45.80
CA SER A 321 47.95 -12.93 46.63
C SER A 321 46.84 -13.65 45.85
N GLU A 322 46.28 -13.01 44.82
CA GLU A 322 45.25 -13.61 43.96
C GLU A 322 45.86 -14.55 42.92
N ALA A 323 47.01 -14.18 42.32
CA ALA A 323 47.77 -15.03 41.40
C ALA A 323 48.39 -16.26 42.07
N GLU A 324 48.66 -16.20 43.38
CA GLU A 324 49.08 -17.35 44.19
C GLU A 324 47.90 -18.26 44.56
N ARG A 325 46.70 -17.68 44.73
CA ARG A 325 45.49 -18.39 45.13
C ARG A 325 44.79 -19.06 43.96
N ASP A 326 44.73 -18.38 42.83
CA ASP A 326 44.08 -18.84 41.61
C ASP A 326 45.15 -19.33 40.63
N ASP A 327 45.02 -20.55 40.11
CA ASP A 327 45.98 -21.10 39.15
C ASP A 327 46.07 -20.23 37.90
N ALA A 328 47.27 -20.17 37.32
CA ALA A 328 47.59 -19.45 36.09
C ALA A 328 46.62 -19.76 34.93
N ALA A 329 45.92 -20.90 34.95
CA ALA A 329 44.87 -21.25 34.01
C ALA A 329 43.71 -20.25 33.94
N SER A 330 43.28 -19.66 35.07
CA SER A 330 42.18 -18.67 35.07
C SER A 330 42.58 -17.37 34.37
N CYS A 331 43.87 -17.00 34.46
CA CYS A 331 44.44 -15.80 33.86
C CYS A 331 44.59 -15.93 32.33
N ARG A 332 44.75 -17.14 31.79
CA ARG A 332 45.01 -17.39 30.35
C ARG A 332 43.85 -16.97 29.46
N GLU A 333 42.62 -16.99 29.96
CA GLU A 333 41.43 -16.56 29.20
C GLU A 333 41.55 -15.09 28.77
N CYS A 334 42.21 -14.26 29.57
CA CYS A 334 42.39 -12.83 29.31
C CYS A 334 43.82 -12.45 28.90
N HIS A 335 44.85 -13.13 29.41
CA HIS A 335 46.27 -12.79 29.18
C HIS A 335 46.95 -13.66 28.10
N GLY A 336 46.21 -14.60 27.50
CA GLY A 336 46.71 -15.54 26.51
C GLY A 336 47.26 -16.82 27.13
N GLU A 337 47.28 -17.91 26.37
CA GLU A 337 47.73 -19.24 26.82
C GLU A 337 49.15 -19.26 27.41
N ASP A 338 50.02 -18.36 26.96
CA ASP A 338 51.40 -18.24 27.41
C ASP A 338 51.62 -17.13 28.46
N LEU A 339 50.54 -16.43 28.86
CA LEU A 339 50.55 -15.28 29.77
C LEU A 339 51.51 -14.16 29.34
N ARG A 340 51.92 -14.13 28.07
CA ARG A 340 52.80 -13.07 27.54
C ARG A 340 52.03 -11.80 27.21
N GLY A 341 50.73 -11.78 27.43
CA GLY A 341 49.86 -10.67 27.11
C GLY A 341 49.45 -10.70 25.63
N GLY A 342 48.18 -10.39 25.37
CA GLY A 342 47.62 -10.17 24.04
C GLY A 342 46.97 -8.78 23.97
N GLY A 343 47.50 -7.92 23.10
CA GLY A 343 47.03 -6.57 22.73
C GLY A 343 46.55 -5.63 23.83
N GLY A 344 47.41 -5.41 24.81
CA GLY A 344 47.29 -4.26 25.71
C GLY A 344 46.91 -4.61 27.13
N VAL A 345 46.73 -5.90 27.45
CA VAL A 345 46.93 -6.42 28.80
C VAL A 345 48.43 -6.58 29.09
N ALA A 346 48.80 -6.34 30.36
CA ALA A 346 50.16 -6.52 30.84
C ALA A 346 50.61 -7.98 30.70
N SER A 347 51.89 -8.15 30.34
CA SER A 347 52.53 -9.46 30.25
C SER A 347 52.99 -9.87 31.64
N CYS A 348 52.71 -11.10 32.08
CA CYS A 348 53.27 -11.60 33.34
C CYS A 348 54.81 -11.57 33.31
N TRP A 349 55.38 -11.70 32.12
CA TRP A 349 56.81 -11.68 31.85
C TRP A 349 57.47 -10.29 31.92
N GLN A 350 56.68 -9.23 32.06
CA GLN A 350 57.24 -7.90 32.33
C GLN A 350 57.81 -7.80 33.74
N CYS A 351 57.31 -8.62 34.67
CA CYS A 351 57.66 -8.55 36.09
C CYS A 351 58.06 -9.91 36.70
N HIS A 352 57.75 -11.02 36.04
CA HIS A 352 58.05 -12.38 36.51
C HIS A 352 58.86 -13.18 35.48
N ASP A 353 59.80 -14.01 35.92
CA ASP A 353 60.62 -14.87 35.05
C ASP A 353 59.89 -16.15 34.59
N GLY A 354 58.56 -16.19 34.70
CA GLY A 354 57.74 -17.36 34.39
C GLY A 354 56.23 -17.13 34.57
N PRO A 355 55.38 -18.06 34.11
CA PRO A 355 53.91 -18.01 34.30
C PRO A 355 53.47 -18.37 35.74
N ASN A 356 54.41 -18.73 36.62
CA ASN A 356 54.18 -18.98 38.05
C ASN A 356 55.16 -18.09 38.85
N PRO A 357 54.70 -17.28 39.80
CA PRO A 357 55.57 -16.74 40.85
C PRO A 357 56.09 -17.85 41.79
#